data_AF-A0A7C4HT40-F1
#
_entry.id   AF-A0A7C4HT40-F1
#
_cell.length_a   1.000
_cell.length_b   1.000
_cell.length_c   1.000
_cell.angle_alpha   90.00
_cell.angle_beta   90.00
_cell.angle_gamma   90.00
#
_symmetry.space_group_name_H-M   'P 1'
#
loop_
_entity.id
_entity.type
_entity.pdbx_description
1 polymer ?
#
loop_
_entity_poly.entity_id
_entity_poly.type
_entity_poly.pdbx_seq_one_letter_code
_entity_poly.pdbx_strand_id
1 'polypeptide(L)'
;MVAAAGGILSAGSVTNVGVCGQCTEAGVSRLGTVRNSPGFLGMFSLCPAQDTDGDGQPNEDDADNDDDGLSDADEITGVAFGGNAATNPNDSDTDGDGMRDGNEAEAMFDPNDPTHRLDITRLTVGAEGQIQIEWIGRGGGTTNTIFSGTELRLVDLTNREGTVVAWHGKAPWYKAICTYSGSNANERAFYRVAVPSR
;
A
#
# COMPACT_ATOMS: atom_id res chain seq x y z
N MET A 1 -40.58 41.21 -13.80
CA MET A 1 -40.03 39.91 -14.24
C MET A 1 -38.57 40.12 -14.56
N VAL A 2 -37.67 39.61 -13.72
CA VAL A 2 -36.29 39.36 -14.15
C VAL A 2 -36.00 37.93 -13.72
N ALA A 3 -36.07 37.01 -14.67
CA ALA A 3 -35.65 35.64 -14.49
C ALA A 3 -34.16 35.59 -14.80
N ALA A 4 -33.35 35.16 -13.83
CA ALA A 4 -31.99 34.71 -14.12
C ALA A 4 -32.06 33.19 -14.29
N ALA A 5 -31.87 32.74 -15.53
CA ALA A 5 -31.56 31.34 -15.82
C ALA A 5 -30.05 31.18 -15.81
N GLY A 6 -29.56 30.11 -15.18
CA GLY A 6 -28.17 29.68 -15.26
C GLY A 6 -28.09 28.17 -15.44
N GLY A 7 -27.34 27.73 -16.45
CA GLY A 7 -26.79 26.39 -16.63
C GLY A 7 -25.30 26.55 -16.97
N ILE A 8 -24.42 25.56 -17.09
CA ILE A 8 -24.42 24.08 -17.01
C ILE A 8 -23.11 23.75 -16.27
N LEU A 9 -22.98 22.63 -15.54
CA LEU A 9 -21.70 21.92 -15.42
C LEU A 9 -21.88 20.41 -15.25
N SER A 10 -20.93 19.65 -15.79
CA SER A 10 -21.05 18.24 -16.16
C SER A 10 -20.98 17.28 -14.97
N ALA A 11 -21.93 16.34 -14.95
CA ALA A 11 -22.01 15.09 -14.17
C ALA A 11 -22.71 15.08 -12.79
N GLY A 12 -23.62 16.02 -12.47
CA GLY A 12 -24.46 15.92 -11.26
C GLY A 12 -25.92 16.35 -11.50
N SER A 13 -26.88 15.65 -10.89
CA SER A 13 -28.32 16.00 -10.95
C SER A 13 -28.64 17.17 -10.01
N VAL A 14 -29.44 18.13 -10.47
CA VAL A 14 -29.89 19.27 -9.65
C VAL A 14 -31.31 19.04 -9.16
N THR A 15 -31.51 19.15 -7.85
CA THR A 15 -32.84 19.39 -7.27
C THR A 15 -32.96 20.89 -6.99
N ASN A 16 -33.84 21.57 -7.72
CA ASN A 16 -33.98 23.01 -7.86
C ASN A 16 -34.08 23.76 -6.50
N VAL A 17 -33.38 24.89 -6.35
CA VAL A 17 -33.71 25.93 -5.35
C VAL A 17 -33.79 27.27 -6.08
N GLY A 18 -35.01 27.65 -6.46
CA GLY A 18 -35.27 28.99 -6.99
C GLY A 18 -35.13 30.03 -5.89
N VAL A 19 -34.28 31.04 -6.11
CA VAL A 19 -34.17 32.20 -5.22
C VAL A 19 -34.69 33.41 -5.97
N CYS A 20 -35.79 34.00 -5.48
CA CYS A 20 -36.25 35.30 -5.95
C CYS A 20 -35.57 36.40 -5.12
N GLY A 21 -34.77 37.24 -5.78
CA GLY A 21 -34.33 38.52 -5.25
C GLY A 21 -33.02 38.54 -4.46
N GLN A 22 -31.87 38.52 -5.15
CA GLN A 22 -30.74 39.39 -4.83
C GLN A 22 -29.72 39.41 -5.96
N CYS A 23 -29.13 40.58 -6.21
CA CYS A 23 -28.29 40.86 -7.38
C CYS A 23 -26.81 40.65 -7.03
N THR A 24 -26.22 39.48 -7.29
CA THR A 24 -24.77 39.35 -7.55
C THR A 24 -24.48 38.08 -8.36
N GLU A 25 -23.32 38.08 -9.02
CA GLU A 25 -22.83 37.12 -10.01
C GLU A 25 -22.89 35.65 -9.56
N ALA A 26 -23.22 34.75 -10.50
CA ALA A 26 -23.26 33.32 -10.25
C ALA A 26 -21.84 32.78 -10.09
N GLY A 27 -21.54 32.15 -8.95
CA GLY A 27 -20.29 31.43 -8.75
C GLY A 27 -20.16 30.26 -9.73
N VAL A 28 -19.00 30.12 -10.34
CA VAL A 28 -18.65 28.99 -11.22
C VAL A 28 -17.96 27.94 -10.36
N SER A 29 -18.51 26.73 -10.27
CA SER A 29 -17.78 25.56 -9.75
C SER A 29 -17.38 24.68 -10.92
N ARG A 30 -16.12 24.25 -10.97
CA ARG A 30 -15.66 23.33 -12.03
C ARG A 30 -15.82 21.86 -11.64
N LEU A 31 -16.00 21.55 -10.34
CA LEU A 31 -16.15 20.20 -9.77
C LEU A 31 -16.97 20.27 -8.45
N GLY A 32 -18.06 19.52 -8.32
CA GLY A 32 -18.75 19.29 -7.02
C GLY A 32 -20.23 19.70 -6.89
N THR A 33 -20.88 19.22 -5.82
CA THR A 33 -22.30 19.48 -5.49
C THR A 33 -22.44 20.70 -4.57
N VAL A 34 -23.25 21.68 -4.96
CA VAL A 34 -23.49 22.90 -4.16
C VAL A 34 -24.66 22.68 -3.20
N ARG A 35 -24.45 22.81 -1.88
CA ARG A 35 -25.52 22.91 -0.88
C ARG A 35 -25.67 24.37 -0.42
N ASN A 36 -26.80 24.98 -0.74
CA ASN A 36 -27.18 26.30 -0.21
C ASN A 36 -27.80 26.13 1.18
N SER A 37 -27.18 26.69 2.21
CA SER A 37 -27.76 26.74 3.55
C SER A 37 -28.49 28.08 3.75
N PRO A 38 -29.84 28.09 3.85
CA PRO A 38 -30.58 29.33 4.04
C PRO A 38 -30.22 29.95 5.39
N GLY A 39 -29.59 31.13 5.38
CA GLY A 39 -29.22 31.87 6.59
C GLY A 39 -27.79 32.41 6.63
N PHE A 40 -26.93 32.06 5.66
CA PHE A 40 -25.58 32.62 5.57
C PHE A 40 -25.29 33.11 4.15
N LEU A 41 -25.05 34.41 3.98
CA LEU A 41 -24.65 35.00 2.71
C LEU A 41 -23.25 34.49 2.33
N GLY A 42 -23.14 33.80 1.20
CA GLY A 42 -21.86 33.49 0.57
C GLY A 42 -21.05 32.32 1.13
N MET A 43 -21.58 31.53 2.07
CA MET A 43 -20.92 30.30 2.49
C MET A 43 -21.32 29.17 1.56
N PHE A 44 -20.54 28.96 0.50
CA PHE A 44 -20.45 27.64 -0.10
C PHE A 44 -19.53 26.84 0.83
N SER A 45 -20.09 25.89 1.57
CA SER A 45 -19.25 24.86 2.16
C SER A 45 -18.83 23.99 0.99
N LEU A 46 -17.58 24.12 0.55
CA LEU A 46 -16.91 22.95 0.01
C LEU A 46 -16.98 21.96 1.17
N CYS A 47 -17.78 20.91 1.04
CA CYS A 47 -17.28 19.65 1.56
C CYS A 47 -16.07 19.43 0.66
N PRO A 48 -14.83 19.66 1.12
CA PRO A 48 -13.72 19.07 0.39
C PRO A 48 -14.13 17.61 0.22
N ALA A 49 -13.91 17.08 -0.96
CA ALA A 49 -14.04 15.66 -1.10
C ALA A 49 -13.15 14.97 -0.07
N GLN A 50 -13.36 13.67 0.11
CA GLN A 50 -12.59 12.90 1.07
C GLN A 50 -11.10 13.21 0.88
N ASP A 51 -10.40 13.43 1.98
CA ASP A 51 -8.98 13.78 2.09
C ASP A 51 -8.49 12.82 3.17
N THR A 52 -8.04 11.64 2.71
CA THR A 52 -7.84 10.47 3.57
C THR A 52 -6.55 10.61 4.38
N ASP A 53 -5.49 11.17 3.80
CA ASP A 53 -4.18 11.37 4.42
C ASP A 53 -4.04 12.73 5.14
N GLY A 54 -4.88 13.70 4.81
CA GLY A 54 -4.89 15.02 5.42
C GLY A 54 -3.82 15.98 4.87
N ASP A 55 -3.27 15.73 3.68
CA ASP A 55 -2.23 16.58 3.07
C ASP A 55 -2.79 17.88 2.44
N GLY A 56 -4.12 17.95 2.31
CA GLY A 56 -4.86 19.07 1.73
C GLY A 56 -5.19 18.93 0.24
N GLN A 57 -4.89 17.77 -0.36
CA GLN A 57 -5.32 17.32 -1.66
C GLN A 57 -6.56 16.42 -1.49
N PRO A 58 -7.65 16.65 -2.26
CA PRO A 58 -8.78 15.75 -2.21
C PRO A 58 -8.46 14.44 -2.95
N ASN A 59 -8.99 13.32 -2.46
CA ASN A 59 -8.73 11.98 -3.00
C ASN A 59 -8.96 11.86 -4.53
N GLU A 60 -9.92 12.57 -5.12
CA GLU A 60 -10.11 12.53 -6.59
C GLU A 60 -8.96 13.12 -7.41
N ASP A 61 -8.17 14.00 -6.81
CA ASP A 61 -7.01 14.64 -7.42
C ASP A 61 -5.69 14.08 -6.86
N ASP A 62 -5.73 13.26 -5.82
CA ASP A 62 -4.59 12.55 -5.23
C ASP A 62 -4.31 11.23 -5.97
N ALA A 63 -3.05 10.83 -6.01
CA ALA A 63 -2.61 9.59 -6.64
C ALA A 63 -2.36 8.44 -5.64
N ASP A 64 -2.28 8.75 -4.34
CA ASP A 64 -2.02 7.83 -3.22
C ASP A 64 -2.80 8.35 -2.00
N ASN A 65 -4.12 8.09 -1.93
CA ASN A 65 -4.97 8.86 -1.00
C ASN A 65 -4.67 8.63 0.48
N ASP A 66 -4.02 7.52 0.85
CA ASP A 66 -3.70 7.19 2.23
C ASP A 66 -2.20 7.26 2.55
N ASP A 67 -1.41 7.69 1.56
CA ASP A 67 -0.02 8.14 1.67
C ASP A 67 0.86 7.05 2.31
N ASP A 68 0.62 5.82 1.85
CA ASP A 68 1.21 4.59 2.36
C ASP A 68 2.42 4.11 1.52
N GLY A 69 2.59 4.70 0.34
CA GLY A 69 3.67 4.41 -0.61
C GLY A 69 3.22 3.58 -1.82
N LEU A 70 1.93 3.24 -1.95
CA LEU A 70 1.33 2.65 -3.13
C LEU A 70 0.32 3.61 -3.74
N SER A 71 0.45 3.88 -5.05
CA SER A 71 -0.58 4.66 -5.73
C SER A 71 -1.91 3.89 -5.78
N ASP A 72 -3.03 4.59 -5.74
CA ASP A 72 -4.39 4.04 -5.87
C ASP A 72 -4.53 3.02 -7.02
N ALA A 73 -3.88 3.30 -8.14
CA ALA A 73 -3.92 2.42 -9.31
C ALA A 73 -3.19 1.09 -9.06
N ASP A 74 -2.06 1.12 -8.35
CA ASP A 74 -1.28 -0.07 -8.00
C ASP A 74 -2.04 -0.95 -7.00
N GLU A 75 -2.75 -0.32 -6.07
CA GLU A 75 -3.59 -0.95 -5.07
C GLU A 75 -4.84 -1.59 -5.67
N ILE A 76 -5.62 -0.86 -6.47
CA ILE A 76 -6.82 -1.39 -7.15
C ILE A 76 -6.46 -2.57 -8.06
N THR A 77 -5.32 -2.49 -8.74
CA THR A 77 -4.87 -3.55 -9.64
C THR A 77 -4.11 -4.67 -8.92
N GLY A 78 -3.66 -4.43 -7.69
CA GLY A 78 -2.82 -5.32 -6.91
C GLY A 78 -1.47 -5.63 -7.54
N VAL A 79 -0.98 -4.80 -8.47
CA VAL A 79 0.24 -5.09 -9.25
C VAL A 79 1.51 -5.08 -8.40
N ALA A 80 1.52 -4.30 -7.32
CA ALA A 80 2.56 -4.36 -6.27
C ALA A 80 2.71 -5.79 -5.72
N PHE A 81 1.58 -6.49 -5.69
CA PHE A 81 1.43 -7.84 -5.20
C PHE A 81 1.29 -8.87 -6.32
N GLY A 82 1.73 -8.52 -7.54
CA GLY A 82 1.71 -9.39 -8.73
C GLY A 82 0.34 -9.58 -9.38
N GLY A 83 -0.58 -8.64 -9.15
CA GLY A 83 -1.92 -8.60 -9.72
C GLY A 83 -2.95 -9.45 -8.98
N ASN A 84 -2.63 -9.89 -7.75
CA ASN A 84 -3.38 -10.93 -7.06
C ASN A 84 -3.94 -10.54 -5.69
N ALA A 85 -3.50 -9.41 -5.14
CA ALA A 85 -4.03 -8.87 -3.89
C ALA A 85 -4.21 -7.38 -4.12
N ALA A 86 -5.46 -6.95 -4.25
CA ALA A 86 -5.77 -5.53 -4.22
C ALA A 86 -5.87 -5.08 -2.77
N THR A 87 -5.52 -3.84 -2.52
CA THR A 87 -5.65 -3.15 -1.23
C THR A 87 -6.70 -2.05 -1.34
N ASN A 88 -7.02 -1.40 -0.22
CA ASN A 88 -7.98 -0.32 -0.17
C ASN A 88 -7.25 1.02 -0.29
N PRO A 89 -7.46 1.79 -1.38
CA PRO A 89 -6.77 3.07 -1.60
C PRO A 89 -7.12 4.22 -0.66
N ASN A 90 -7.79 3.92 0.44
CA ASN A 90 -8.22 4.90 1.42
C ASN A 90 -7.98 4.37 2.84
N ASP A 91 -7.14 3.35 2.97
CA ASP A 91 -6.79 2.71 4.22
C ASP A 91 -5.38 2.17 4.12
N SER A 92 -4.43 2.94 4.66
CA SER A 92 -2.99 2.67 4.58
C SER A 92 -2.54 1.32 5.14
N ASP A 93 -3.43 0.55 5.77
CA ASP A 93 -3.22 -0.76 6.42
C ASP A 93 -4.50 -1.60 6.22
N THR A 94 -4.63 -2.20 5.03
CA THR A 94 -5.89 -2.83 4.56
C THR A 94 -6.39 -3.94 5.49
N ASP A 95 -5.48 -4.68 6.14
CA ASP A 95 -5.84 -5.78 7.04
C ASP A 95 -5.78 -5.46 8.54
N GLY A 96 -5.24 -4.29 8.89
CA GLY A 96 -5.25 -3.72 10.23
C GLY A 96 -4.24 -4.36 11.17
N ASP A 97 -3.13 -4.90 10.66
CA ASP A 97 -2.08 -5.54 11.47
C ASP A 97 -1.02 -4.56 12.01
N GLY A 98 -1.07 -3.31 11.56
CA GLY A 98 -0.16 -2.22 11.91
C GLY A 98 1.02 -2.06 10.96
N MET A 99 1.12 -2.85 9.90
CA MET A 99 2.01 -2.64 8.76
C MET A 99 1.24 -1.95 7.63
N ARG A 100 1.86 -0.96 6.99
CA ARG A 100 1.22 -0.30 5.84
C ARG A 100 1.29 -1.17 4.59
N ASP A 101 0.31 -1.10 3.70
CA ASP A 101 0.28 -1.92 2.49
C ASP A 101 1.54 -1.69 1.63
N GLY A 102 2.04 -0.45 1.54
CA GLY A 102 3.31 -0.12 0.90
C GLY A 102 4.54 -0.76 1.55
N ASN A 103 4.58 -0.83 2.88
CA ASN A 103 5.65 -1.55 3.59
C ASN A 103 5.55 -3.06 3.35
N GLU A 104 4.33 -3.58 3.29
CA GLU A 104 4.10 -4.99 2.95
C GLU A 104 4.47 -5.32 1.52
N ALA A 105 4.26 -4.40 0.58
CA ALA A 105 4.70 -4.56 -0.80
C ALA A 105 6.23 -4.67 -0.90
N GLU A 106 6.95 -3.86 -0.13
CA GLU A 106 8.41 -3.93 -0.02
C GLU A 106 8.89 -5.21 0.69
N ALA A 107 8.23 -5.58 1.79
CA ALA A 107 8.55 -6.78 2.57
C ALA A 107 8.06 -8.08 1.90
N MET A 108 7.23 -7.96 0.86
CA MET A 108 6.52 -9.04 0.18
C MET A 108 5.60 -9.83 1.13
N PHE A 109 4.87 -9.12 1.99
CA PHE A 109 3.83 -9.65 2.89
C PHE A 109 2.43 -9.45 2.34
N ASP A 110 1.50 -10.32 2.76
CA ASP A 110 0.14 -10.39 2.22
C ASP A 110 -0.71 -9.31 2.90
N PRO A 111 -1.09 -8.23 2.20
CA PRO A 111 -1.75 -7.06 2.79
C PRO A 111 -3.24 -7.30 3.12
N ASN A 112 -3.66 -8.56 3.06
CA ASN A 112 -5.01 -9.01 3.33
C ASN A 112 -5.03 -10.15 4.37
N ASP A 113 -3.88 -10.49 4.97
CA ASP A 113 -3.75 -11.49 6.01
C ASP A 113 -3.01 -10.88 7.21
N PRO A 114 -3.73 -10.46 8.28
CA PRO A 114 -3.15 -9.72 9.40
C PRO A 114 -2.26 -10.60 10.31
N THR A 115 -2.00 -11.83 9.86
CA THR A 115 -1.06 -12.75 10.51
C THR A 115 0.19 -12.98 9.66
N HIS A 116 0.28 -12.41 8.46
CA HIS A 116 1.35 -12.68 7.53
C HIS A 116 2.61 -11.89 7.90
N ARG A 117 3.60 -12.62 8.41
CA ARG A 117 4.89 -12.08 8.87
C ARG A 117 6.04 -12.95 8.41
N LEU A 118 7.25 -12.42 8.47
CA LEU A 118 8.46 -13.23 8.28
C LEU A 118 8.48 -14.34 9.32
N ASP A 119 8.27 -15.58 8.87
CA ASP A 119 8.25 -16.77 9.71
C ASP A 119 9.43 -17.66 9.37
N ILE A 120 10.44 -17.69 10.25
CA ILE A 120 11.56 -18.62 10.16
C ILE A 120 11.09 -19.97 10.72
N THR A 121 10.76 -20.89 9.82
CA THR A 121 10.20 -22.20 10.16
C THR A 121 11.27 -23.18 10.64
N ARG A 122 12.52 -23.02 10.19
CA ARG A 122 13.63 -23.87 10.64
C ARG A 122 14.95 -23.14 10.63
N LEU A 123 15.71 -23.33 11.70
CA LEU A 123 17.13 -23.01 11.77
C LEU A 123 17.86 -24.23 12.32
N THR A 124 18.75 -24.82 11.53
CA THR A 124 19.51 -26.03 11.94
C THR A 124 20.97 -25.87 11.59
N VAL A 125 21.85 -26.32 12.49
CA VAL A 125 23.28 -26.50 12.22
C VAL A 125 23.53 -28.00 12.08
N GLY A 126 23.92 -28.44 10.88
CA GLY A 126 24.24 -29.81 10.54
C GLY A 126 25.66 -30.21 10.93
N ALA A 127 26.01 -31.49 10.66
CA ALA A 127 27.39 -31.94 10.81
C ALA A 127 28.32 -31.11 9.92
N GLU A 128 29.54 -30.86 10.39
CA GLU A 128 30.56 -30.06 9.68
C GLU A 128 30.26 -28.54 9.57
N GLY A 129 29.34 -28.00 10.36
CA GLY A 129 29.08 -26.55 10.40
C GLY A 129 28.23 -26.04 9.24
N GLN A 130 27.47 -26.92 8.58
CA GLN A 130 26.47 -26.50 7.60
C GLN A 130 25.29 -25.81 8.31
N ILE A 131 24.84 -24.66 7.82
CA ILE A 131 23.55 -24.09 8.24
C ILE A 131 22.46 -24.41 7.25
N GLN A 132 21.26 -24.65 7.80
CA GLN A 132 20.03 -24.66 7.04
C GLN A 132 19.06 -23.65 7.65
N ILE A 133 18.59 -22.73 6.82
CA ILE A 133 17.58 -21.73 7.18
C ILE A 133 16.37 -21.96 6.29
N GLU A 134 15.22 -22.19 6.91
CA GLU A 134 13.93 -22.26 6.23
C GLU A 134 13.02 -21.14 6.71
N TRP A 135 12.34 -20.51 5.76
CA TRP A 135 11.39 -19.45 6.04
C TRP A 135 10.25 -19.46 5.03
N ILE A 136 9.16 -18.80 5.40
CA ILE A 136 8.06 -18.50 4.49
C ILE A 136 8.42 -17.28 3.64
N GLY A 137 8.34 -17.41 2.32
CA GLY A 137 8.49 -16.30 1.38
C GLY A 137 7.48 -16.36 0.22
N ARG A 138 7.50 -15.34 -0.63
CA ARG A 138 6.64 -15.28 -1.83
C ARG A 138 7.18 -16.18 -2.95
N GLY A 139 6.41 -17.19 -3.33
CA GLY A 139 6.66 -18.05 -4.48
C GLY A 139 6.46 -17.34 -5.81
N GLY A 140 6.60 -18.08 -6.91
CA GLY A 140 6.48 -17.51 -8.27
C GLY A 140 7.81 -17.08 -8.90
N GLY A 141 8.94 -17.61 -8.41
CA GLY A 141 10.27 -17.34 -8.98
C GLY A 141 10.99 -16.15 -8.35
N THR A 142 10.45 -15.60 -7.26
CA THR A 142 11.06 -14.52 -6.48
C THR A 142 12.42 -14.94 -5.93
N THR A 143 13.43 -14.06 -6.05
CA THR A 143 14.80 -14.36 -5.62
C THR A 143 15.15 -13.61 -4.34
N ASN A 144 15.34 -14.34 -3.25
CA ASN A 144 15.78 -13.81 -1.96
C ASN A 144 17.30 -13.91 -1.84
N THR A 145 17.94 -12.95 -1.17
CA THR A 145 19.38 -12.95 -0.92
C THR A 145 19.68 -13.14 0.57
N ILE A 146 20.64 -14.01 0.88
CA ILE A 146 21.09 -14.24 2.26
C ILE A 146 22.40 -13.50 2.50
N PHE A 147 22.45 -12.77 3.62
CA PHE A 147 23.64 -12.11 4.12
C PHE A 147 24.06 -12.67 5.47
N SER A 148 25.35 -12.64 5.78
CA SER A 148 25.89 -13.02 7.09
C SER A 148 26.79 -11.93 7.70
N GLY A 149 27.04 -12.03 8.99
CA GLY A 149 28.12 -11.31 9.67
C GLY A 149 28.33 -11.79 11.09
N THR A 150 29.45 -11.39 11.70
CA THR A 150 29.81 -11.78 13.07
C THR A 150 29.27 -10.83 14.15
N GLU A 151 28.65 -9.72 13.73
CA GLU A 151 28.02 -8.74 14.60
C GLU A 151 26.57 -8.53 14.15
N LEU A 152 25.67 -8.29 15.10
CA LEU A 152 24.28 -7.98 14.79
C LEU A 152 24.24 -6.58 14.18
N ARG A 153 24.09 -6.51 12.86
CA ARG A 153 23.84 -5.27 12.12
C ARG A 153 22.57 -5.48 11.32
N LEU A 154 21.48 -4.80 11.65
CA LEU A 154 20.21 -5.01 10.93
C LEU A 154 20.32 -4.63 9.43
N VAL A 155 21.12 -3.60 9.12
CA VAL A 155 21.12 -2.98 7.77
C VAL A 155 22.42 -3.20 6.99
N ASP A 156 23.54 -3.48 7.68
CA ASP A 156 24.88 -3.47 7.06
C ASP A 156 25.55 -4.84 6.96
N LEU A 157 24.78 -5.95 7.02
CA LEU A 157 25.33 -7.25 6.65
C LEU A 157 25.57 -7.27 5.14
N THR A 158 26.84 -7.14 4.74
CA THR A 158 27.25 -7.05 3.33
C THR A 158 27.83 -8.34 2.77
N ASN A 159 28.18 -9.32 3.64
CA ASN A 159 28.71 -10.60 3.18
C ASN A 159 27.57 -11.42 2.59
N ARG A 160 27.51 -11.47 1.26
CA ARG A 160 26.50 -12.23 0.53
C ARG A 160 26.85 -13.71 0.54
N GLU A 161 25.99 -14.50 1.17
CA GLU A 161 26.14 -15.95 1.30
C GLU A 161 25.52 -16.72 0.14
N GLY A 162 24.46 -16.18 -0.46
CA GLY A 162 23.80 -16.82 -1.61
C GLY A 162 22.42 -16.27 -1.92
N THR A 163 21.74 -16.93 -2.85
CA THR A 163 20.37 -16.63 -3.27
C THR A 163 19.48 -17.85 -3.22
N VAL A 164 18.23 -17.66 -2.81
CA VAL A 164 17.20 -18.70 -2.83
C VAL A 164 16.05 -18.22 -3.71
N VAL A 165 15.74 -19.01 -4.73
CA VAL A 165 14.59 -18.76 -5.60
C VAL A 165 13.39 -19.52 -5.04
N ALA A 166 12.37 -18.77 -4.65
CA ALA A 166 11.13 -19.30 -4.10
C ALA A 166 10.28 -19.89 -5.22
N TRP A 167 10.35 -21.21 -5.35
CA TRP A 167 9.49 -21.98 -6.24
C TRP A 167 8.34 -22.60 -5.46
N HIS A 168 7.21 -22.78 -6.14
CA HIS A 168 5.96 -23.28 -5.57
C HIS A 168 5.25 -22.26 -4.68
N GLY A 169 3.92 -22.36 -4.62
CA GLY A 169 3.04 -21.39 -4.00
C GLY A 169 1.65 -21.52 -4.61
N LYS A 170 0.61 -21.37 -3.81
CA LYS A 170 -0.77 -21.36 -4.30
C LYS A 170 -1.27 -19.92 -4.33
N ALA A 171 -1.90 -19.53 -5.43
CA ALA A 171 -2.60 -18.26 -5.54
C ALA A 171 -3.61 -18.09 -4.38
N PRO A 172 -3.88 -16.86 -3.93
CA PRO A 172 -3.43 -15.59 -4.53
C PRO A 172 -1.98 -15.23 -4.20
N TRP A 173 -1.49 -15.56 -2.99
CA TRP A 173 -0.23 -15.03 -2.45
C TRP A 173 1.04 -15.85 -2.75
N TYR A 174 0.89 -17.06 -3.29
CA TYR A 174 1.99 -17.96 -3.62
C TYR A 174 2.95 -18.26 -2.44
N LYS A 175 2.46 -18.35 -1.20
CA LYS A 175 3.25 -18.73 -0.02
C LYS A 175 4.14 -19.97 -0.27
N ALA A 176 5.45 -19.83 -0.11
CA ALA A 176 6.46 -20.84 -0.44
C ALA A 176 7.40 -21.10 0.75
N ILE A 177 7.85 -22.34 0.91
CA ILE A 177 8.95 -22.66 1.82
C ILE A 177 10.26 -22.43 1.07
N CYS A 178 11.04 -21.48 1.56
CA CYS A 178 12.37 -21.19 1.05
C CYS A 178 13.41 -21.87 1.92
N THR A 179 14.42 -22.49 1.30
CA THR A 179 15.47 -23.22 2.02
C THR A 179 16.85 -22.78 1.54
N TYR A 180 17.64 -22.22 2.44
CA TYR A 180 19.06 -21.94 2.22
C TYR A 180 19.93 -22.98 2.94
N SER A 181 20.91 -23.55 2.24
CA SER A 181 21.92 -24.45 2.81
C SER A 181 23.32 -23.90 2.52
N GLY A 182 24.07 -23.53 3.56
CA GLY A 182 25.42 -22.97 3.47
C GLY A 182 26.45 -23.82 4.21
N SER A 183 27.69 -23.90 3.71
CA SER A 183 28.75 -24.79 4.24
C SER A 183 29.79 -24.11 5.11
N ASN A 184 29.69 -22.80 5.34
CA ASN A 184 30.65 -22.00 6.13
C ASN A 184 29.96 -21.22 7.25
N ALA A 185 29.06 -21.86 8.00
CA ALA A 185 28.50 -21.19 9.15
C ALA A 185 29.55 -21.04 10.23
N ASN A 186 30.03 -19.82 10.45
CA ASN A 186 30.55 -19.50 11.77
C ASN A 186 29.39 -19.78 12.74
N GLU A 187 29.58 -20.66 13.73
CA GLU A 187 28.56 -21.06 14.72
C GLU A 187 27.99 -19.87 15.55
N ARG A 188 28.52 -18.66 15.33
CA ARG A 188 28.13 -17.39 15.97
C ARG A 188 27.89 -16.26 14.95
N ALA A 189 27.40 -16.57 13.75
CA ALA A 189 27.03 -15.56 12.76
C ALA A 189 25.55 -15.14 12.89
N PHE A 190 25.30 -13.88 12.58
CA PHE A 190 23.97 -13.33 12.32
C PHE A 190 23.67 -13.47 10.84
N TYR A 191 22.42 -13.80 10.52
CA TYR A 191 21.94 -13.93 9.15
C TYR A 191 20.80 -12.96 8.90
N ARG A 192 20.75 -12.41 7.70
CA ARG A 192 19.62 -11.61 7.22
C ARG A 192 19.13 -12.18 5.91
N VAL A 193 17.81 -12.41 5.85
CA VAL A 193 17.10 -12.64 4.60
C VAL A 193 16.71 -11.28 4.03
N ALA A 194 17.20 -10.97 2.83
CA ALA A 194 16.74 -9.82 2.08
C ALA A 194 15.80 -10.31 0.98
N VAL A 195 14.56 -9.84 1.04
CA VAL A 195 13.61 -9.94 -0.07
C VAL A 195 14.08 -9.00 -1.19
N PRO A 196 13.83 -9.34 -2.47
CA PRO A 196 14.21 -8.45 -3.56
C PRO A 196 13.44 -7.13 -3.45
N SER A 197 14.16 -6.00 -3.47
CA SER A 197 13.52 -4.69 -3.56
C SER A 197 12.88 -4.54 -4.95
N ARG A 198 11.72 -3.87 -4.99
CA ARG A 198 11.05 -3.49 -6.24
C ARG A 198 11.92 -2.51 -7.06
#